data_AF-A0AAD5PGA3-F1
#
_entry.id   AF-A0AAD5PGA3-F1
#
_cell.length_a   1.000
_cell.length_b   1.000
_cell.length_c   1.000
_cell.angle_alpha   90.00
_cell.angle_beta   90.00
_cell.angle_gamma   90.00
#
_symmetry.space_group_name_H-M   'P 1'
#
loop_
_entity.id
_entity.type
_entity.pdbx_description
1 polymer ?
#
loop_
_entity_poly.entity_id
_entity_poly.type
_entity_poly.pdbx_seq_one_letter_code
_entity_poly.pdbx_strand_id
1 'polypeptide(L)'
;MSRLENLNSVIRENLALSLEPRDLVELAMTSKQMCNSVMDNDIWKSKTSNDFGNLFEIYEIFTQSTGLELAPDLATKFGKEPTNWKEYYAQKNATVDSADDEALMVQAEKEFSEAQSFLKSFQNDGNVSVLSRVASKMMWILDVFPTHAGCYYILGFILFVLNRLDEALIPLRTGRAVDPEFEPIAELQEEIQRILKGYKGSQDEAPLLEQDTLSRELKEVLEEIFQNFDKDQDGALRPEELDQFIFTTNGSHPPQPFLRQMGQRFGSNSRGWLTRDGFLAFYLEQTLDDPLETRNDLGVHGYDPQTLKKRMEE
;
A
#
# COMPACT_ATOMS: atom_id res chain seq x y z
N MET A 1 -48.41 12.56 -6.73
CA MET A 1 -47.70 11.34 -7.17
C MET A 1 -46.29 11.73 -7.60
N SER A 2 -45.25 11.08 -7.10
CA SER A 2 -44.62 11.39 -5.80
C SER A 2 -43.21 11.92 -6.09
N ARG A 3 -42.67 12.84 -5.28
CA ARG A 3 -41.30 13.39 -5.44
C ARG A 3 -40.20 12.32 -5.35
N LEU A 4 -40.53 11.13 -4.83
CA LEU A 4 -39.62 10.00 -4.64
C LEU A 4 -39.28 9.28 -5.95
N GLU A 5 -40.19 9.24 -6.92
CA GLU A 5 -39.95 8.64 -8.24
C GLU A 5 -38.97 9.43 -9.12
N ASN A 6 -38.50 10.58 -8.66
CA ASN A 6 -37.54 11.42 -9.38
C ASN A 6 -36.25 11.66 -8.59
N LEU A 7 -36.01 10.89 -7.52
CA LEU A 7 -34.72 10.93 -6.83
C LEU A 7 -33.61 10.50 -7.80
N ASN A 8 -32.51 11.25 -7.83
CA ASN A 8 -31.35 10.84 -8.62
C ASN A 8 -30.71 9.58 -8.01
N SER A 9 -29.90 8.87 -8.80
CA SER A 9 -29.25 7.63 -8.36
C SER A 9 -28.38 7.83 -7.11
N VAL A 10 -27.64 8.93 -7.05
CA VAL A 10 -26.74 9.26 -5.93
C VAL A 10 -27.50 9.38 -4.60
N ILE A 11 -28.64 10.06 -4.58
CA ILE A 11 -29.46 10.21 -3.37
C ILE A 11 -30.03 8.85 -2.96
N ARG A 12 -30.46 8.01 -3.92
CA ARG A 12 -30.99 6.68 -3.62
C ARG A 12 -29.93 5.76 -3.02
N GLU A 13 -28.72 5.80 -3.55
CA GLU A 13 -27.59 5.04 -3.02
C GLU A 13 -27.24 5.50 -1.60
N ASN A 14 -27.10 6.80 -1.36
CA ASN A 14 -26.86 7.33 -0.02
C ASN A 14 -27.96 6.93 0.98
N LEU A 15 -29.24 6.99 0.57
CA LEU A 15 -30.35 6.51 1.41
C LEU A 15 -30.22 5.01 1.71
N ALA A 16 -29.82 4.19 0.74
CA ALA A 16 -29.61 2.77 0.97
C ALA A 16 -28.45 2.49 1.94
N LEU A 17 -27.37 3.27 1.87
CA LEU A 17 -26.24 3.15 2.78
C LEU A 17 -26.62 3.59 4.21
N SER A 18 -27.37 4.68 4.36
CA SER A 18 -27.71 5.26 5.68
C SER A 18 -28.87 4.59 6.42
N LEU A 19 -29.73 3.83 5.73
CA LEU A 19 -30.91 3.24 6.34
C LEU A 19 -30.64 1.82 6.84
N GLU A 20 -31.29 1.46 7.95
CA GLU A 20 -31.38 0.07 8.40
C GLU A 20 -32.08 -0.79 7.34
N PRO A 21 -31.78 -2.10 7.25
CA PRO A 21 -32.38 -2.99 6.25
C PRO A 21 -33.91 -2.97 6.24
N ARG A 22 -34.51 -2.87 7.43
CA ARG A 22 -35.96 -2.78 7.58
C ARG A 22 -36.51 -1.49 6.98
N ASP A 23 -35.91 -0.35 7.33
CA ASP A 23 -36.35 0.96 6.85
C ASP A 23 -36.15 1.09 5.33
N LEU A 24 -35.08 0.48 4.81
CA LEU A 24 -34.80 0.40 3.38
C LEU A 24 -35.90 -0.39 2.63
N VAL A 25 -36.36 -1.51 3.20
CA VAL A 25 -37.49 -2.29 2.63
C VAL A 25 -38.80 -1.49 2.74
N GLU A 26 -39.08 -0.84 3.87
CA GLU A 26 -40.28 -0.01 4.04
C GLU A 26 -40.28 1.16 3.03
N LEU A 27 -39.14 1.81 2.81
CA LEU A 27 -38.97 2.87 1.80
C LEU A 27 -39.18 2.34 0.38
N ALA A 28 -38.64 1.16 0.07
CA ALA A 28 -38.83 0.50 -1.22
C ALA A 28 -40.30 0.22 -1.56
N MET A 29 -41.15 -0.04 -0.55
CA MET A 29 -42.58 -0.26 -0.75
C MET A 29 -43.32 1.03 -1.17
N THR A 30 -42.72 2.20 -1.01
CA THR A 30 -43.34 3.50 -1.34
C THR A 30 -43.01 4.00 -2.76
N SER A 31 -42.05 3.38 -3.45
CA SER A 31 -41.60 3.79 -4.78
C SER A 31 -41.07 2.63 -5.63
N LYS A 32 -41.48 2.58 -6.90
CA LYS A 32 -41.02 1.55 -7.85
C LYS A 32 -39.52 1.66 -8.12
N GLN A 33 -38.99 2.88 -8.21
CA GLN A 33 -37.55 3.09 -8.39
C GLN A 33 -36.76 2.64 -7.17
N MET A 34 -37.22 2.95 -5.95
CA MET A 34 -36.55 2.47 -4.73
C MET A 34 -36.62 0.94 -4.64
N CYS A 35 -37.73 0.33 -5.03
CA CYS A 35 -37.85 -1.13 -5.10
C CYS A 35 -36.82 -1.73 -6.07
N ASN A 36 -36.67 -1.18 -7.27
CA ASN A 36 -35.65 -1.64 -8.22
C ASN A 36 -34.23 -1.51 -7.65
N SER A 37 -33.93 -0.38 -6.98
CA SER A 37 -32.64 -0.17 -6.31
C SER A 37 -32.39 -1.20 -5.20
N VAL A 38 -33.38 -1.48 -4.34
CA VAL A 38 -33.22 -2.47 -3.25
C VAL A 38 -33.15 -3.92 -3.75
N MET A 39 -33.59 -4.18 -4.98
CA MET A 39 -33.39 -5.48 -5.64
C MET A 39 -32.07 -5.56 -6.41
N ASP A 40 -31.34 -4.45 -6.54
CA ASP A 40 -30.02 -4.41 -7.12
C ASP A 40 -29.00 -5.02 -6.14
N ASN A 41 -28.26 -6.00 -6.63
CA ASN A 41 -27.26 -6.72 -5.84
C ASN A 41 -26.08 -5.80 -5.46
N ASP A 42 -25.76 -4.84 -6.32
CA ASP A 42 -24.63 -3.94 -6.12
C ASP A 42 -24.87 -2.97 -4.95
N ILE A 43 -26.13 -2.59 -4.71
CA ILE A 43 -26.48 -1.77 -3.54
C ILE A 43 -26.20 -2.52 -2.24
N TRP A 44 -26.51 -3.81 -2.18
CA TRP A 44 -26.22 -4.62 -1.00
C TRP A 44 -24.73 -4.91 -0.85
N LYS A 45 -23.98 -5.01 -1.95
CA LYS A 45 -22.50 -5.04 -1.90
C LYS A 45 -21.96 -3.76 -1.27
N SER A 46 -22.35 -2.60 -1.79
CA SER A 46 -21.93 -1.30 -1.25
C SER A 46 -22.33 -1.12 0.20
N LYS A 47 -23.57 -1.50 0.58
CA LYS A 47 -24.03 -1.45 1.97
C LYS A 47 -23.23 -2.38 2.88
N THR A 48 -22.93 -3.59 2.43
CA THR A 48 -22.07 -4.54 3.17
C THR A 48 -20.69 -3.94 3.40
N SER A 49 -20.07 -3.37 2.36
CA SER A 49 -18.76 -2.73 2.48
C SER A 49 -18.79 -1.50 3.38
N ASN A 50 -19.87 -0.73 3.38
CA ASN A 50 -20.06 0.43 4.24
C ASN A 50 -20.21 0.04 5.72
N ASP A 51 -21.04 -0.96 6.00
CA ASP A 51 -21.41 -1.31 7.38
C ASP A 51 -20.41 -2.28 8.02
N PHE A 52 -19.77 -3.15 7.23
CA PHE A 52 -18.89 -4.22 7.71
C PHE A 52 -17.45 -4.14 7.18
N GLY A 53 -17.12 -3.14 6.36
CA GLY A 53 -15.85 -3.09 5.64
C GLY A 53 -15.76 -4.09 4.48
N ASN A 54 -14.91 -3.79 3.48
CA ASN A 54 -14.73 -4.67 2.32
C ASN A 54 -13.64 -5.73 2.57
N LEU A 55 -13.93 -6.73 3.41
CA LEU A 55 -12.97 -7.80 3.73
C LEU A 55 -12.62 -8.69 2.54
N PHE A 56 -13.46 -8.75 1.50
CA PHE A 56 -13.16 -9.48 0.27
C PHE A 56 -12.02 -8.80 -0.51
N GLU A 57 -12.10 -7.49 -0.70
CA GLU A 57 -11.05 -6.70 -1.34
C GLU A 57 -9.76 -6.72 -0.52
N ILE A 58 -9.85 -6.59 0.82
CA ILE A 58 -8.68 -6.70 1.69
C ILE A 58 -8.03 -8.09 1.57
N TYR A 59 -8.83 -9.17 1.56
CA TYR A 59 -8.32 -10.53 1.38
C TYR A 59 -7.61 -10.69 0.03
N GLU A 60 -8.22 -10.16 -1.04
CA GLU A 60 -7.68 -10.22 -2.39
C GLU A 60 -6.33 -9.50 -2.48
N ILE A 61 -6.23 -8.27 -1.95
CA ILE A 61 -4.99 -7.50 -1.90
C ILE A 61 -3.88 -8.30 -1.22
N PHE A 62 -4.16 -8.88 -0.06
CA PHE A 62 -3.14 -9.64 0.66
C PHE A 62 -2.72 -10.90 -0.08
N THR A 63 -3.66 -11.65 -0.67
CA THR A 63 -3.31 -12.89 -1.37
C THR A 63 -2.70 -12.69 -2.76
N GLN A 64 -3.03 -11.61 -3.45
CA GLN A 64 -2.52 -11.33 -4.80
C GLN A 64 -1.31 -10.39 -4.80
N SER A 65 -1.35 -9.28 -4.06
CA SER A 65 -0.29 -8.26 -4.11
C SER A 65 0.90 -8.61 -3.22
N THR A 66 0.71 -9.28 -2.09
CA THR A 66 1.78 -9.43 -1.09
C THR A 66 2.52 -10.77 -1.12
N GLY A 67 1.92 -11.81 -1.72
CA GLY A 67 2.45 -13.18 -1.66
C GLY A 67 2.39 -13.83 -0.27
N LEU A 68 1.73 -13.20 0.70
CA LEU A 68 1.53 -13.76 2.04
C LEU A 68 0.46 -14.85 2.02
N GLU A 69 0.71 -15.95 2.74
CA GLU A 69 -0.29 -16.99 2.98
C GLU A 69 -1.10 -16.67 4.24
N LEU A 70 -2.37 -16.30 4.05
CA LEU A 70 -3.29 -16.04 5.15
C LEU A 70 -3.88 -17.34 5.74
N ALA A 71 -4.50 -17.24 6.91
CA ALA A 71 -5.13 -18.38 7.57
C ALA A 71 -6.17 -19.09 6.65
N PRO A 72 -6.21 -20.43 6.59
CA PRO A 72 -7.04 -21.17 5.63
C PRO A 72 -8.56 -20.92 5.76
N ASP A 73 -9.03 -20.60 6.96
CA ASP A 73 -10.44 -20.27 7.21
C ASP A 73 -10.85 -18.95 6.54
N LEU A 74 -9.92 -18.00 6.39
CA LEU A 74 -10.16 -16.75 5.66
C LEU A 74 -10.39 -17.00 4.17
N ALA A 75 -9.68 -17.95 3.57
CA ALA A 75 -9.92 -18.35 2.18
C ALA A 75 -11.33 -18.88 1.96
N THR A 76 -11.87 -19.60 2.94
CA THR A 76 -13.23 -20.14 2.89
C THR A 76 -14.28 -19.02 3.02
N LYS A 77 -13.99 -17.98 3.81
CA LYS A 77 -14.90 -16.86 4.05
C LYS A 77 -14.86 -15.77 2.97
N PHE A 78 -13.67 -15.39 2.55
CA PHE A 78 -13.42 -14.18 1.75
C PHE A 78 -12.76 -14.46 0.39
N GLY A 79 -12.37 -15.71 0.12
CA GLY A 79 -11.74 -16.09 -1.16
C GLY A 79 -12.68 -16.05 -2.36
N LYS A 80 -14.00 -15.92 -2.14
CA LYS A 80 -14.98 -15.76 -3.21
C LYS A 80 -16.14 -14.88 -2.76
N GLU A 81 -16.43 -13.84 -3.53
CA GLU A 81 -17.58 -12.98 -3.28
C GLU A 81 -18.92 -13.75 -3.35
N PRO A 82 -19.91 -13.38 -2.52
CA PRO A 82 -21.24 -13.94 -2.58
C PRO A 82 -21.96 -13.53 -3.87
N THR A 83 -22.75 -14.44 -4.43
CA THR A 83 -23.59 -14.15 -5.61
C THR A 83 -24.86 -13.39 -5.26
N ASN A 84 -25.29 -13.45 -3.98
CA ASN A 84 -26.48 -12.77 -3.45
C ASN A 84 -26.09 -11.95 -2.21
N TRP A 85 -25.72 -10.68 -2.43
CA TRP A 85 -25.25 -9.79 -1.38
C TRP A 85 -26.33 -9.43 -0.37
N LYS A 86 -27.60 -9.40 -0.79
CA LYS A 86 -28.72 -9.14 0.12
C LYS A 86 -28.85 -10.21 1.19
N GLU A 87 -28.77 -11.48 0.77
CA GLU A 87 -28.83 -12.62 1.69
C GLU A 87 -27.59 -12.69 2.58
N TYR A 88 -26.41 -12.46 1.99
CA TYR A 88 -25.16 -12.35 2.75
C TYR A 88 -25.23 -11.27 3.84
N TYR A 89 -25.67 -10.05 3.47
CA TYR A 89 -25.84 -8.95 4.41
C TYR A 89 -26.78 -9.33 5.54
N ALA A 90 -27.95 -9.90 5.23
CA ALA A 90 -28.95 -10.27 6.23
C ALA A 90 -28.40 -11.32 7.23
N GLN A 91 -27.66 -12.31 6.74
CA GLN A 91 -27.00 -13.31 7.60
C GLN A 91 -25.92 -12.67 8.48
N LYS A 92 -25.11 -11.76 7.90
CA LYS A 92 -24.04 -11.07 8.61
C LYS A 92 -24.58 -10.18 9.72
N ASN A 93 -25.58 -9.35 9.41
CA ASN A 93 -26.22 -8.45 10.37
C ASN A 93 -26.84 -9.22 11.54
N ALA A 94 -27.55 -10.32 11.25
CA ALA A 94 -28.14 -11.16 12.29
C ALA A 94 -27.09 -11.82 13.20
N THR A 95 -25.90 -12.11 12.67
CA THR A 95 -24.80 -12.69 13.46
C THR A 95 -24.25 -11.66 14.45
N VAL A 96 -24.07 -10.41 14.01
CA VAL A 96 -23.63 -9.29 14.87
C VAL A 96 -24.62 -9.05 16.01
N ASP A 97 -25.93 -9.06 15.74
CA ASP A 97 -26.97 -8.83 16.76
C ASP A 97 -27.09 -9.95 17.82
N SER A 98 -26.51 -11.14 17.55
CA SER A 98 -26.71 -12.35 18.36
C SER A 98 -25.47 -12.82 19.12
N ALA A 99 -24.35 -12.12 18.95
CA ALA A 99 -23.07 -12.52 19.51
C ALA A 99 -23.04 -12.27 21.03
N ASP A 100 -22.35 -13.16 21.76
CA ASP A 100 -21.97 -12.89 23.16
C ASP A 100 -20.85 -11.84 23.14
N ASP A 101 -21.27 -10.57 22.99
CA ASP A 101 -20.41 -9.44 22.68
C ASP A 101 -19.25 -9.29 23.66
N GLU A 102 -19.44 -9.60 24.95
CA GLU A 102 -18.41 -9.41 25.98
C GLU A 102 -17.26 -10.41 25.83
N ALA A 103 -17.56 -11.69 25.62
CA ALA A 103 -16.53 -12.72 25.45
C ALA A 103 -15.74 -12.51 24.14
N LEU A 104 -16.43 -12.12 23.07
CA LEU A 104 -15.80 -11.83 21.78
C LEU A 104 -14.93 -10.57 21.84
N MET A 105 -15.36 -9.52 22.55
CA MET A 105 -14.55 -8.31 22.76
C MET A 105 -13.27 -8.62 23.51
N VAL A 106 -13.35 -9.36 24.63
CA VAL A 106 -12.17 -9.78 25.40
C VAL A 106 -11.20 -10.59 24.54
N GLN A 107 -11.74 -11.49 23.71
CA GLN A 107 -10.91 -12.27 22.79
C GLN A 107 -10.27 -11.39 21.71
N ALA A 108 -11.01 -10.45 21.11
CA ALA A 108 -10.47 -9.52 20.11
C ALA A 108 -9.37 -8.62 20.68
N GLU A 109 -9.53 -8.07 21.89
CA GLU A 109 -8.50 -7.27 22.55
C GLU A 109 -7.23 -8.08 22.83
N LYS A 110 -7.39 -9.34 23.25
CA LYS A 110 -6.27 -10.26 23.46
C LYS A 110 -5.53 -10.55 22.15
N GLU A 111 -6.26 -10.87 21.09
CA GLU A 111 -5.71 -11.13 19.76
C GLU A 111 -5.01 -9.89 19.18
N PHE A 112 -5.58 -8.72 19.39
CA PHE A 112 -5.00 -7.43 18.98
C PHE A 112 -3.69 -7.15 19.74
N SER A 113 -3.68 -7.33 21.06
CA SER A 113 -2.48 -7.16 21.89
C SER A 113 -1.38 -8.14 21.50
N GLU A 114 -1.73 -9.39 21.21
CA GLU A 114 -0.78 -10.40 20.74
C GLU A 114 -0.21 -10.00 19.37
N ALA A 115 -1.05 -9.52 18.45
CA ALA A 115 -0.63 -9.03 17.14
C ALA A 115 0.35 -7.84 17.23
N GLN A 116 0.13 -6.90 18.15
CA GLN A 116 1.09 -5.82 18.41
C GLN A 116 2.44 -6.34 18.92
N SER A 117 2.43 -7.39 19.75
CA SER A 117 3.68 -8.02 20.22
C SER A 117 4.47 -8.66 19.07
N PHE A 118 3.77 -9.24 18.09
CA PHE A 118 4.37 -9.79 16.87
C PHE A 118 4.97 -8.73 15.96
N LEU A 119 4.32 -7.59 15.80
CA LEU A 119 4.91 -6.48 15.05
C LEU A 119 6.21 -5.98 15.70
N LYS A 120 6.28 -5.96 17.04
CA LYS A 120 7.54 -5.65 17.75
C LYS A 120 8.63 -6.70 17.50
N SER A 121 8.29 -7.99 17.41
CA SER A 121 9.30 -9.01 17.08
C SER A 121 9.79 -8.86 15.64
N PHE A 122 8.87 -8.62 14.70
CA PHE A 122 9.20 -8.36 13.29
C PHE A 122 10.19 -7.20 13.12
N GLN A 123 10.02 -6.11 13.88
CA GLN A 123 10.98 -4.99 13.87
C GLN A 123 12.41 -5.38 14.28
N ASN A 124 12.57 -6.47 15.04
CA ASN A 124 13.87 -6.94 15.50
C ASN A 124 14.51 -7.97 14.54
N ASP A 125 13.71 -8.85 13.93
CA ASP A 125 14.21 -10.00 13.17
C ASP A 125 13.86 -10.01 11.67
N GLY A 126 13.00 -9.09 11.22
CA GLY A 126 12.56 -8.99 9.82
C GLY A 126 11.74 -10.19 9.33
N ASN A 127 11.20 -11.01 10.22
CA ASN A 127 10.52 -12.25 9.83
C ASN A 127 9.15 -11.99 9.20
N VAL A 128 9.10 -11.95 7.87
CA VAL A 128 7.88 -11.68 7.07
C VAL A 128 6.73 -12.65 7.37
N SER A 129 6.99 -13.90 7.79
CA SER A 129 5.92 -14.85 8.15
C SER A 129 5.06 -14.37 9.32
N VAL A 130 5.60 -13.49 10.16
CA VAL A 130 4.87 -12.84 11.24
C VAL A 130 3.77 -11.94 10.70
N LEU A 131 4.00 -11.27 9.57
CA LEU A 131 3.02 -10.37 8.94
C LEU A 131 1.78 -11.14 8.47
N SER A 132 1.94 -12.35 7.93
CA SER A 132 0.81 -13.23 7.56
C SER A 132 -0.09 -13.54 8.75
N ARG A 133 0.52 -13.86 9.90
CA ARG A 133 -0.21 -14.16 11.14
C ARG A 133 -0.92 -12.92 11.68
N VAL A 134 -0.27 -11.76 11.67
CA VAL A 134 -0.87 -10.49 12.11
C VAL A 134 -2.04 -10.10 11.21
N ALA A 135 -1.85 -10.13 9.88
CA ALA A 135 -2.91 -9.82 8.92
C ALA A 135 -4.14 -10.72 9.12
N SER A 136 -3.91 -12.03 9.32
CA SER A 136 -4.99 -12.99 9.56
C SER A 136 -5.79 -12.64 10.83
N LYS A 137 -5.11 -12.25 11.92
CA LYS A 137 -5.77 -11.81 13.17
C LYS A 137 -6.56 -10.52 12.96
N MET A 138 -6.01 -9.54 12.24
CA MET A 138 -6.72 -8.27 11.98
C MET A 138 -8.00 -8.50 11.17
N MET A 139 -7.93 -9.34 10.13
CA MET A 139 -9.11 -9.70 9.34
C MET A 139 -10.15 -10.46 10.16
N TRP A 140 -9.72 -11.36 11.04
CA TRP A 140 -10.63 -12.05 11.96
C TRP A 140 -11.31 -11.09 12.94
N ILE A 141 -10.56 -10.14 13.51
CA ILE A 141 -11.14 -9.11 14.38
C ILE A 141 -12.15 -8.28 13.61
N LEU A 142 -11.81 -7.81 12.40
CA LEU A 142 -12.71 -7.00 11.57
C LEU A 142 -13.95 -7.77 11.09
N ASP A 143 -13.87 -9.09 10.94
CA ASP A 143 -15.03 -9.93 10.65
C ASP A 143 -16.07 -9.87 11.78
N VAL A 144 -15.67 -9.59 13.02
CA VAL A 144 -16.56 -9.49 14.19
C VAL A 144 -16.82 -8.02 14.57
N PHE A 145 -15.78 -7.19 14.54
CA PHE A 145 -15.74 -5.79 14.96
C PHE A 145 -15.27 -4.90 13.79
N PRO A 146 -16.14 -4.67 12.79
CA PRO A 146 -15.78 -3.94 11.58
C PRO A 146 -15.43 -2.47 11.82
N THR A 147 -15.78 -1.93 12.99
CA THR A 147 -15.48 -0.56 13.42
C THR A 147 -14.14 -0.42 14.14
N HIS A 148 -13.30 -1.46 14.17
CA HIS A 148 -12.02 -1.41 14.86
C HIS A 148 -10.93 -0.73 14.00
N ALA A 149 -10.84 0.60 14.04
CA ALA A 149 -9.90 1.41 13.27
C ALA A 149 -8.43 0.94 13.34
N GLY A 150 -7.97 0.53 14.53
CA GLY A 150 -6.61 0.03 14.73
C GLY A 150 -6.26 -1.21 13.87
N CYS A 151 -7.24 -2.03 13.48
CA CYS A 151 -6.99 -3.19 12.63
C CYS A 151 -6.73 -2.77 11.18
N TYR A 152 -7.48 -1.79 10.67
CA TYR A 152 -7.23 -1.21 9.36
C TYR A 152 -5.88 -0.51 9.28
N TYR A 153 -5.47 0.19 10.35
CA TYR A 153 -4.13 0.76 10.46
C TYR A 153 -3.06 -0.32 10.34
N ILE A 154 -3.16 -1.41 11.11
CA ILE A 154 -2.17 -2.50 11.06
C ILE A 154 -2.12 -3.14 9.67
N LEU A 155 -3.26 -3.36 9.01
CA LEU A 155 -3.28 -3.90 7.64
C LEU A 155 -2.62 -2.95 6.64
N GLY A 156 -2.92 -1.65 6.73
CA GLY A 156 -2.25 -0.62 5.93
C GLY A 156 -0.74 -0.55 6.20
N PHE A 157 -0.33 -0.67 7.46
CA PHE A 157 1.08 -0.71 7.85
C PHE A 157 1.81 -1.93 7.29
N ILE A 158 1.19 -3.12 7.29
CA ILE A 158 1.78 -4.31 6.67
C ILE A 158 2.00 -4.09 5.17
N LEU A 159 1.01 -3.54 4.47
CA LEU A 159 1.12 -3.22 3.04
C LEU A 159 2.21 -2.17 2.78
N PHE A 160 2.31 -1.15 3.65
CA PHE A 160 3.38 -0.16 3.60
C PHE A 160 4.77 -0.80 3.73
N VAL A 161 4.99 -1.65 4.72
CA VAL A 161 6.26 -2.37 4.93
C VAL A 161 6.61 -3.29 3.76
N LEU A 162 5.60 -3.84 3.08
CA LEU A 162 5.78 -4.68 1.89
C LEU A 162 5.87 -3.87 0.59
N ASN A 163 5.99 -2.54 0.70
CA ASN A 163 6.04 -1.61 -0.41
C ASN A 163 4.86 -1.77 -1.40
N ARG A 164 3.65 -1.94 -0.85
CA ARG A 164 2.36 -1.95 -1.57
C ARG A 164 1.60 -0.69 -1.24
N LEU A 165 2.18 0.44 -1.65
CA LEU A 165 1.78 1.78 -1.22
C LEU A 165 0.37 2.17 -1.70
N ASP A 166 0.05 1.91 -2.97
CA ASP A 166 -1.28 2.22 -3.50
C ASP A 166 -2.36 1.34 -2.82
N GLU A 167 -2.08 0.05 -2.61
CA GLU A 167 -3.00 -0.86 -1.92
C GLU A 167 -3.12 -0.55 -0.43
N ALA A 168 -2.05 -0.10 0.23
CA ALA A 168 -2.07 0.30 1.65
C ALA A 168 -3.11 1.39 1.92
N LEU A 169 -3.38 2.28 0.96
CA LEU A 169 -4.39 3.32 1.10
C LEU A 169 -5.82 2.78 1.18
N ILE A 170 -6.10 1.57 0.70
CA ILE A 170 -7.45 0.98 0.69
C ILE A 170 -7.94 0.72 2.12
N PRO A 171 -7.31 -0.13 2.95
CA PRO A 171 -7.73 -0.33 4.33
C PRO A 171 -7.63 0.96 5.15
N LEU A 172 -6.65 1.83 4.90
CA LEU A 172 -6.53 3.11 5.62
C LEU A 172 -7.71 4.06 5.35
N ARG A 173 -8.23 4.11 4.12
CA ARG A 173 -9.43 4.90 3.81
C ARG A 173 -10.65 4.34 4.52
N THR A 174 -10.81 3.01 4.57
CA THR A 174 -11.89 2.36 5.33
C THR A 174 -11.77 2.65 6.82
N GLY A 175 -10.58 2.50 7.41
CA GLY A 175 -10.35 2.80 8.82
C GLY A 175 -10.62 4.27 9.18
N ARG A 176 -10.29 5.22 8.30
CA ARG A 176 -10.60 6.64 8.50
C ARG A 176 -12.09 6.96 8.39
N ALA A 177 -12.83 6.22 7.56
CA ALA A 177 -14.29 6.37 7.49
C ALA A 177 -14.97 5.86 8.77
N VAL A 178 -14.37 4.86 9.41
CA VAL A 178 -14.81 4.27 10.68
C VAL A 178 -14.49 5.17 11.88
N ASP A 179 -13.24 5.63 11.98
CA ASP A 179 -12.78 6.53 13.05
C ASP A 179 -11.91 7.65 12.45
N PRO A 180 -12.50 8.81 12.14
CA PRO A 180 -11.77 9.95 11.58
C PRO A 180 -10.72 10.56 12.52
N GLU A 181 -10.83 10.34 13.83
CA GLU A 181 -9.95 10.92 14.85
C GLU A 181 -8.78 10.00 15.21
N PHE A 182 -8.71 8.80 14.61
CA PHE A 182 -7.61 7.87 14.82
C PHE A 182 -6.35 8.32 14.06
N GLU A 183 -5.60 9.22 14.71
CA GLU A 183 -4.40 9.90 14.17
C GLU A 183 -3.40 8.99 13.43
N PRO A 184 -3.07 7.76 13.90
CA PRO A 184 -2.07 6.93 13.22
C PRO A 184 -2.42 6.60 11.75
N ILE A 185 -3.71 6.57 11.39
CA ILE A 185 -4.11 6.39 9.99
C ILE A 185 -3.79 7.63 9.16
N ALA A 186 -4.06 8.83 9.69
CA ALA A 186 -3.79 10.08 8.97
C ALA A 186 -2.29 10.23 8.71
N GLU A 187 -1.45 10.04 9.74
CA GLU A 187 0.01 10.11 9.64
C GLU A 187 0.55 9.14 8.56
N LEU A 188 0.11 7.88 8.59
CA LEU A 188 0.57 6.88 7.63
C LEU A 188 0.08 7.18 6.19
N GLN A 189 -1.15 7.69 6.03
CA GLN A 189 -1.65 8.10 4.71
C GLN A 189 -0.84 9.26 4.13
N GLU A 190 -0.48 10.25 4.95
CA GLU A 190 0.35 11.38 4.52
C GLU A 190 1.75 10.91 4.11
N GLU A 191 2.35 9.99 4.87
CA GLU A 191 3.64 9.38 4.55
C GLU A 191 3.60 8.66 3.19
N ILE A 192 2.63 7.75 3.01
CA ILE A 192 2.45 7.00 1.76
C ILE A 192 2.25 7.95 0.57
N GLN A 193 1.43 8.98 0.73
CA GLN A 193 1.18 9.95 -0.33
C GLN A 193 2.43 10.75 -0.69
N ARG A 194 3.26 11.10 0.30
CA ARG A 194 4.53 11.79 0.08
C ARG A 194 5.48 10.93 -0.74
N ILE A 195 5.62 9.65 -0.39
CA ILE A 195 6.47 8.68 -1.09
C ILE A 195 5.96 8.45 -2.52
N LEU A 196 4.65 8.19 -2.68
CA LEU A 196 4.03 8.00 -4.00
C LEU A 196 4.21 9.21 -4.91
N LYS A 197 4.10 10.42 -4.36
CA LYS A 197 4.39 11.66 -5.11
C LYS A 197 5.85 11.70 -5.55
N GLY A 198 6.79 11.32 -4.67
CA GLY A 198 8.21 11.22 -4.99
C GLY A 198 8.48 10.30 -6.19
N TYR A 199 7.83 9.13 -6.22
CA TYR A 199 7.98 8.14 -7.30
C TYR A 199 7.33 8.57 -8.62
N LYS A 200 6.04 8.94 -8.56
CA LYS A 200 5.23 9.22 -9.76
C LYS A 200 5.54 10.58 -10.37
N GLY A 201 6.19 11.47 -9.62
CA GLY A 201 6.38 12.85 -10.02
C GLY A 201 5.06 13.61 -10.09
N SER A 202 5.06 14.74 -10.78
CA SER A 202 3.91 15.62 -10.97
C SER A 202 3.94 16.20 -12.40
N GLN A 203 3.09 17.18 -12.71
CA GLN A 203 3.15 17.84 -14.04
C GLN A 203 4.51 18.49 -14.30
N ASP A 204 5.20 18.94 -13.24
CA ASP A 204 6.47 19.65 -13.31
C ASP A 204 7.66 18.80 -12.82
N GLU A 205 7.40 17.61 -12.27
CA GLU A 205 8.41 16.68 -11.75
C GLU A 205 8.39 15.38 -12.55
N ALA A 206 9.51 15.02 -13.17
CA ALA A 206 9.62 13.76 -13.89
C ALA A 206 9.48 12.56 -12.93
N PRO A 207 8.81 11.47 -13.33
CA PRO A 207 8.70 10.27 -12.52
C PRO A 207 10.07 9.64 -12.31
N LEU A 208 10.31 9.10 -11.11
CA LEU A 208 11.49 8.28 -10.81
C LEU A 208 11.24 6.80 -11.11
N LEU A 209 9.99 6.35 -10.96
CA LEU A 209 9.62 4.95 -11.15
C LEU A 209 8.45 4.78 -12.13
N GLU A 210 8.48 3.68 -12.87
CA GLU A 210 7.39 3.12 -13.67
C GLU A 210 7.16 1.67 -13.24
N GLN A 211 6.01 1.37 -12.64
CA GLN A 211 5.59 0.00 -12.26
C GLN A 211 6.71 -0.79 -11.53
N ASP A 212 7.25 -0.19 -10.46
CA ASP A 212 8.34 -0.75 -9.61
C ASP A 212 9.73 -0.86 -10.26
N THR A 213 9.93 -0.24 -11.42
CA THR A 213 11.24 -0.13 -12.07
C THR A 213 11.63 1.33 -12.25
N LEU A 214 12.93 1.61 -12.44
CA LEU A 214 13.39 2.96 -12.76
C LEU A 214 12.68 3.48 -14.02
N SER A 215 12.15 4.70 -13.97
CA SER A 215 11.57 5.35 -15.15
C SER A 215 12.60 5.44 -16.26
N ARG A 216 12.12 5.54 -17.50
CA ARG A 216 13.02 5.65 -18.65
C ARG A 216 13.95 6.86 -18.53
N GLU A 217 13.41 7.99 -18.11
CA GLU A 217 14.15 9.25 -17.94
C GLU A 217 15.23 9.13 -16.85
N LEU A 218 14.89 8.53 -15.70
CA LEU A 218 15.88 8.32 -14.63
C LEU A 218 16.98 7.36 -15.07
N LYS A 219 16.63 6.29 -15.78
CA LYS A 219 17.60 5.33 -16.30
C LYS A 219 18.57 5.98 -17.29
N GLU A 220 18.07 6.81 -18.20
CA GLU A 220 18.91 7.56 -19.16
C GLU A 220 19.93 8.46 -18.43
N VAL A 221 19.49 9.17 -17.39
CA VAL A 221 20.37 10.01 -16.55
C VAL A 221 21.42 9.20 -15.80
N LEU A 222 21.02 8.10 -15.16
CA LEU A 222 21.93 7.25 -14.40
C LEU A 222 22.96 6.57 -15.31
N GLU A 223 22.57 6.18 -16.52
CA GLU A 223 23.49 5.63 -17.51
C GLU A 223 24.53 6.67 -17.98
N GLU A 224 24.13 7.94 -18.15
CA GLU A 224 25.06 9.03 -18.45
C GLU A 224 26.03 9.28 -17.28
N ILE A 225 25.53 9.30 -16.04
CA ILE A 225 26.37 9.42 -14.83
C ILE A 225 27.37 8.27 -14.80
N PHE A 226 26.92 7.03 -14.95
CA PHE A 226 27.79 5.86 -14.96
C PHE A 226 28.92 5.98 -15.99
N GLN A 227 28.58 6.35 -17.24
CA GLN A 227 29.57 6.53 -18.32
C GLN A 227 30.58 7.65 -18.04
N ASN A 228 30.19 8.68 -17.27
CA ASN A 228 31.12 9.73 -16.87
C ASN A 228 32.18 9.24 -15.87
N PHE A 229 31.89 8.20 -15.09
CA PHE A 229 32.83 7.62 -14.11
C PHE A 229 33.57 6.38 -14.62
N ASP A 230 32.99 5.61 -15.54
CA ASP A 230 33.64 4.47 -16.23
C ASP A 230 34.71 4.99 -17.23
N LYS A 231 35.93 5.25 -16.74
CA LYS A 231 36.99 5.90 -17.52
C LYS A 231 37.64 4.96 -18.52
N ASP A 232 37.71 3.67 -18.19
CA ASP A 232 38.27 2.66 -19.08
C ASP A 232 37.23 1.98 -19.99
N GLN A 233 35.95 2.34 -19.85
CA GLN A 233 34.83 1.90 -20.70
C GLN A 233 34.69 0.38 -20.71
N ASP A 234 34.99 -0.27 -19.58
CA ASP A 234 34.91 -1.72 -19.45
C ASP A 234 33.51 -2.21 -19.03
N GLY A 235 32.58 -1.27 -18.81
CA GLY A 235 31.21 -1.54 -18.40
C GLY A 235 31.05 -1.81 -16.91
N ALA A 236 32.08 -1.58 -16.10
CA ALA A 236 32.06 -1.72 -14.66
C ALA A 236 32.89 -0.62 -13.96
N LEU A 237 32.41 -0.11 -12.82
CA LEU A 237 33.18 0.82 -12.01
C LEU A 237 34.17 0.06 -11.15
N ARG A 238 35.46 0.21 -11.45
CA ARG A 238 36.54 -0.30 -10.59
C ARG A 238 36.59 0.48 -9.27
N PRO A 239 37.29 -0.01 -8.23
CA PRO A 239 37.28 0.60 -6.91
C PRO A 239 37.61 2.10 -6.90
N GLU A 240 38.56 2.54 -7.72
CA GLU A 240 38.96 3.95 -7.82
C GLU A 240 37.86 4.83 -8.45
N GLU A 241 37.13 4.31 -9.43
CA GLU A 241 36.03 5.04 -10.09
C GLU A 241 34.79 5.11 -9.21
N LEU A 242 34.49 4.00 -8.52
CA LEU A 242 33.39 3.94 -7.56
C LEU A 242 33.66 4.82 -6.34
N ASP A 243 34.90 4.85 -5.83
CA ASP A 243 35.31 5.77 -4.77
C ASP A 243 35.13 7.23 -5.19
N GLN A 244 35.55 7.58 -6.41
CA GLN A 244 35.40 8.92 -6.94
C GLN A 244 33.93 9.32 -7.12
N PHE A 245 33.09 8.39 -7.60
CA PHE A 245 31.64 8.59 -7.70
C PHE A 245 31.00 8.85 -6.33
N ILE A 246 31.30 8.02 -5.33
CA ILE A 246 30.74 8.19 -3.97
C ILE A 246 31.26 9.47 -3.32
N PHE A 247 32.54 9.80 -3.50
CA PHE A 247 33.10 11.05 -3.01
C PHE A 247 32.40 12.27 -3.64
N THR A 248 32.14 12.24 -4.95
CA THR A 248 31.40 13.32 -5.62
C THR A 248 29.99 13.45 -5.08
N THR A 249 29.29 12.33 -4.85
CA THR A 249 27.88 12.32 -4.40
C THR A 249 27.74 12.73 -2.93
N ASN A 250 28.55 12.13 -2.04
CA ASN A 250 28.37 12.21 -0.58
C ASN A 250 29.46 13.04 0.13
N GLY A 251 30.44 13.56 -0.61
CA GLY A 251 31.54 14.37 -0.07
C GLY A 251 32.54 13.62 0.81
N SER A 252 32.46 12.30 0.88
CA SER A 252 33.34 11.47 1.72
C SER A 252 33.76 10.18 1.02
N HIS A 253 34.99 9.74 1.28
CA HIS A 253 35.52 8.49 0.75
C HIS A 253 34.97 7.30 1.53
N PRO A 254 34.30 6.34 0.86
CA PRO A 254 33.82 5.14 1.51
C PRO A 254 34.98 4.23 1.93
N PRO A 255 34.82 3.44 3.00
CA PRO A 255 35.83 2.46 3.40
C PRO A 255 35.93 1.35 2.34
N GLN A 256 37.16 0.92 2.01
CA GLN A 256 37.43 -0.09 0.97
C GLN A 256 36.58 -1.39 1.04
N PRO A 257 36.24 -1.94 2.22
CA PRO A 257 35.31 -3.08 2.30
C PRO A 257 33.92 -2.79 1.70
N PHE A 258 33.42 -1.57 1.84
CA PHE A 258 32.12 -1.15 1.32
C PHE A 258 32.08 -1.22 -0.22
N LEU A 259 33.13 -0.73 -0.89
CA LEU A 259 33.25 -0.78 -2.36
C LEU A 259 33.13 -2.20 -2.92
N ARG A 260 33.73 -3.18 -2.22
CA ARG A 260 33.62 -4.60 -2.60
C ARG A 260 32.25 -5.19 -2.32
N GLN A 261 31.59 -4.76 -1.24
CA GLN A 261 30.24 -5.22 -0.89
C GLN A 261 29.20 -4.72 -1.90
N MET A 262 29.38 -3.53 -2.48
CA MET A 262 28.48 -3.02 -3.52
C MET A 262 28.35 -3.98 -4.71
N GLY A 263 29.48 -4.41 -5.29
CA GLY A 263 29.47 -5.35 -6.41
C GLY A 263 28.92 -6.74 -6.06
N GLN A 264 29.09 -7.18 -4.80
CA GLN A 264 28.54 -8.44 -4.31
C GLN A 264 27.01 -8.38 -4.11
N ARG A 265 26.50 -7.23 -3.65
CA ARG A 265 25.09 -7.03 -3.36
C ARG A 265 24.26 -6.79 -4.61
N PHE A 266 24.73 -5.90 -5.49
CA PHE A 266 23.93 -5.40 -6.60
C PHE A 266 24.30 -5.99 -7.96
N GLY A 267 25.48 -6.60 -8.09
CA GLY A 267 25.91 -7.28 -9.30
C GLY A 267 27.27 -6.82 -9.79
N SER A 268 28.14 -7.77 -10.10
CA SER A 268 29.52 -7.50 -10.48
C SER A 268 30.00 -8.30 -11.68
N ASN A 269 31.06 -7.78 -12.32
CA ASN A 269 31.76 -8.48 -13.39
C ASN A 269 32.67 -9.59 -12.81
N SER A 270 33.42 -10.28 -13.68
CA SER A 270 34.36 -11.34 -13.27
C SER A 270 35.45 -10.91 -12.27
N ARG A 271 35.67 -9.60 -12.10
CA ARG A 271 36.64 -9.02 -11.16
C ARG A 271 36.00 -8.54 -9.86
N GLY A 272 34.68 -8.67 -9.70
CA GLY A 272 33.94 -8.19 -8.54
C GLY A 272 33.63 -6.68 -8.58
N TRP A 273 33.80 -6.02 -9.73
CA TRP A 273 33.53 -4.58 -9.90
C TRP A 273 32.06 -4.34 -10.24
N LEU A 274 31.50 -3.23 -9.76
CA LEU A 274 30.08 -2.93 -9.92
C LEU A 274 29.75 -2.66 -11.39
N THR A 275 28.91 -3.51 -11.98
CA THR A 275 28.49 -3.33 -13.38
C THR A 275 27.48 -2.21 -13.52
N ARG A 276 27.26 -1.73 -14.75
CA ARG A 276 26.16 -0.80 -15.05
C ARG A 276 24.80 -1.28 -14.54
N ASP A 277 24.48 -2.55 -14.78
CA ASP A 277 23.19 -3.10 -14.34
C ASP A 277 23.11 -3.16 -12.80
N GLY A 278 24.23 -3.44 -12.12
CA GLY A 278 24.33 -3.36 -10.67
C GLY A 278 24.23 -1.93 -10.13
N PHE A 279 24.76 -0.94 -10.85
CA PHE A 279 24.60 0.47 -10.51
C PHE A 279 23.14 0.93 -10.59
N LEU A 280 22.42 0.51 -11.65
CA LEU A 280 20.98 0.76 -11.76
C LEU A 280 20.20 0.02 -10.66
N ALA A 281 20.58 -1.20 -10.31
CA ALA A 281 19.94 -1.94 -9.21
C ALA A 281 20.15 -1.26 -7.85
N PHE A 282 21.35 -0.70 -7.61
CA PHE A 282 21.63 0.11 -6.43
C PHE A 282 20.71 1.34 -6.35
N TYR A 283 20.61 2.10 -7.44
CA TYR A 283 19.72 3.27 -7.47
C TYR A 283 18.25 2.91 -7.40
N LEU A 284 17.82 1.78 -7.95
CA LEU A 284 16.46 1.29 -7.78
C LEU A 284 16.16 1.03 -6.30
N GLU A 285 17.07 0.35 -5.58
CA GLU A 285 16.88 0.09 -4.15
C GLU A 285 16.84 1.40 -3.34
N GLN A 286 17.75 2.34 -3.62
CA GLN A 286 17.76 3.66 -2.98
C GLN A 286 16.50 4.47 -3.31
N THR A 287 16.03 4.46 -4.56
CA THR A 287 14.80 5.18 -4.95
C THR A 287 13.57 4.59 -4.28
N LEU A 288 13.53 3.26 -4.08
CA LEU A 288 12.44 2.60 -3.36
C LEU A 288 12.46 2.92 -1.86
N ASP A 289 13.63 3.17 -1.26
CA ASP A 289 13.73 3.54 0.17
C ASP A 289 13.50 5.05 0.38
N ASP A 290 14.27 5.90 -0.31
CA ASP A 290 14.19 7.36 -0.25
C ASP A 290 14.29 7.99 -1.67
N PRO A 291 13.14 8.33 -2.29
CA PRO A 291 13.13 8.99 -3.59
C PRO A 291 13.69 10.43 -3.53
N LEU A 292 13.69 11.08 -2.37
CA LEU A 292 14.25 12.43 -2.21
C LEU A 292 15.78 12.39 -2.21
N GLU A 293 16.38 11.39 -1.57
CA GLU A 293 17.83 11.16 -1.61
C GLU A 293 18.30 10.97 -3.06
N THR A 294 17.59 10.14 -3.84
CA THR A 294 17.87 9.97 -5.27
C THR A 294 17.86 11.30 -6.03
N ARG A 295 16.86 12.16 -5.82
CA ARG A 295 16.79 13.47 -6.49
C ARG A 295 17.95 14.40 -6.09
N ASN A 296 18.35 14.37 -4.83
CA ASN A 296 19.48 15.17 -4.34
C ASN A 296 20.80 14.73 -4.98
N ASP A 297 21.04 13.42 -5.07
CA ASP A 297 22.22 12.86 -5.73
C ASP A 297 22.34 13.32 -7.17
N LEU A 298 21.24 13.25 -7.94
CA LEU A 298 21.20 13.72 -9.33
C LEU A 298 21.52 15.21 -9.43
N GLY A 299 21.07 16.00 -8.44
CA GLY A 299 21.42 17.40 -8.27
C GLY A 299 22.92 17.66 -8.18
N VAL A 300 23.64 16.82 -7.42
CA VAL A 300 25.09 16.90 -7.26
C VAL A 300 25.83 16.58 -8.58
N HIS A 301 25.26 15.71 -9.40
CA HIS A 301 25.80 15.36 -10.73
C HIS A 301 25.39 16.32 -11.85
N GLY A 302 24.81 17.48 -11.51
CA GLY A 302 24.50 18.55 -12.47
C GLY A 302 23.15 18.41 -13.17
N TYR A 303 22.26 17.55 -12.69
CA TYR A 303 20.89 17.46 -13.17
C TYR A 303 19.96 18.31 -12.32
N ASP A 304 18.85 18.72 -12.89
CA ASP A 304 17.77 19.34 -12.14
C ASP A 304 17.00 18.25 -11.37
N PRO A 305 16.92 18.33 -10.03
CA PRO A 305 16.30 17.29 -9.20
C PRO A 305 14.83 17.02 -9.52
N GLN A 306 14.11 17.95 -10.14
CA GLN A 306 12.68 17.82 -10.45
C GLN A 306 12.47 17.28 -11.86
N THR A 307 13.11 17.90 -12.85
CA THR A 307 12.89 17.61 -14.27
C THR A 307 13.81 16.54 -14.85
N LEU A 308 14.85 16.15 -14.10
CA LEU A 308 15.92 15.23 -14.53
C LEU A 308 16.70 15.71 -15.77
N LYS A 309 16.56 16.99 -16.13
CA LYS A 309 17.30 17.59 -17.24
C LYS A 309 18.65 18.09 -16.76
N LYS A 310 19.68 17.92 -17.58
CA LYS A 310 21.00 18.48 -17.30
C LYS A 310 20.90 20.01 -17.18
N ARG A 311 21.42 20.57 -16.10
CA ARG A 311 21.52 22.02 -15.94
C ARG A 311 22.48 22.52 -17.00
N MET A 312 22.02 23.40 -17.88
CA MET A 312 22.92 24.07 -18.82
C MET A 312 23.86 24.94 -18.00
N GLU A 313 25.17 24.75 -18.18
CA GLU A 313 26.18 25.65 -17.60
C GLU A 313 25.90 27.07 -18.12
N GLU A 314 25.71 28.03 -17.19
CA GLU A 314 25.72 29.47 -17.49
C GLU A 314 27.14 29.98 -17.73
#